data_AF-A0A183J029-F1
#
_entry.id   AF-A0A183J029-F1
#
_cell.length_a   1.000
_cell.length_b   1.000
_cell.length_c   1.000
_cell.angle_alpha   90.00
_cell.angle_beta   90.00
_cell.angle_gamma   90.00
#
_symmetry.space_group_name_H-M   'P 1'
#
loop_
_entity.id
_entity.type
_entity.pdbx_description
1 polymer ?
#
loop_
_entity_poly.entity_id
_entity_poly.type
_entity_poly.pdbx_seq_one_letter_code
_entity_poly.pdbx_strand_id
1 'polypeptide(L)'
;MASSSSTDKQLVSEGKLKFATAWSDIKFSVDLSDAVPRELYFLRLVDRNGSILYNEEYVKNSIRRYEQCWLPLMAKVQNKNIIPPLDVHWIWHTHMLAPQYYFDDCLKLVGTVVDHRLFSSDEIQQRFGDSYSLWTSYHPSEPYDFASVVVNRCSRSFTSRLAYDLCAASRRQQDFNYQVSLPHFNSPKFMAEAIERYKRFVFLKAMRPNDFLTPLYDFDIVWHAHQVHPVAYAEDTKRVKYFPEKPYFRQGCMYRGHSAPELLGFSAQDFSCITNCRVNISSISLKILPTIKKSVRLNLHYGSKKVAELPVEFDEKFASHQGRRELVLVWEADPSSGRMSTVEFDVDLNKEKYIFASVELYERSFLLKKELVKLHGRINVKTMLCKYLNNGTKNVISIDLGAEKTSADLPPLKSSLGLTTHLSVNIKLELIAGSFNKLFFNVLSETHKLCRAFSLNMKGLEEAKFVLAACHRFFLNRVISSKESLCYNVNVIHSAKGLLSAVLVFDSQERLIASSHLLGPGSIPTKSQLEEHLQFFPHLSSPDERAMVVSNRDGDFAVFKAKWVNIPYRDDKDEKYRSHGHLLIDALNLMKNTTQKFEIPGADDLKIKIFGGMTRKHESCFFRCLKKGNSFKS
;
A
#
# COMPACT_ATOMS: atom_id res chain seq x y z
N MET A 1 -40.48 -51.53 6.50
CA MET A 1 -40.20 -50.22 7.11
C MET A 1 -39.83 -50.46 8.57
N ALA A 2 -38.55 -50.53 8.90
CA ALA A 2 -38.12 -50.62 10.29
C ALA A 2 -37.99 -49.20 10.84
N SER A 3 -38.83 -48.87 11.83
CA SER A 3 -38.79 -47.61 12.56
C SER A 3 -37.50 -47.55 13.40
N SER A 4 -36.51 -46.77 12.96
CA SER A 4 -35.36 -46.45 13.82
C SER A 4 -35.83 -45.62 15.01
N SER A 5 -35.48 -46.09 16.21
CA SER A 5 -35.86 -45.48 17.48
C SER A 5 -35.34 -44.04 17.58
N SER A 6 -36.02 -43.17 18.34
CA SER A 6 -35.57 -41.78 18.56
C SER A 6 -34.17 -41.72 19.19
N THR A 7 -33.80 -42.74 19.95
CA THR A 7 -32.50 -42.92 20.60
C THR A 7 -31.37 -43.17 19.59
N ASP A 8 -31.61 -43.94 18.52
CA ASP A 8 -30.63 -44.17 17.45
C ASP A 8 -30.37 -42.91 16.62
N LYS A 9 -31.42 -42.11 16.36
CA LYS A 9 -31.25 -40.81 15.68
C LYS A 9 -30.48 -39.82 16.54
N GLN A 10 -30.69 -39.86 17.86
CA GLN A 10 -29.99 -39.01 18.82
C GLN A 10 -28.50 -39.41 18.93
N LEU A 11 -28.18 -40.70 19.03
CA LEU A 11 -26.80 -41.22 19.04
C LEU A 11 -26.05 -40.97 17.71
N VAL A 12 -26.72 -41.07 16.56
CA VAL A 12 -26.12 -40.72 15.26
C VAL A 12 -25.93 -39.21 15.14
N SER A 13 -26.83 -38.40 15.70
CA SER A 13 -26.67 -36.94 15.74
C SER A 13 -25.55 -36.50 16.71
N GLU A 14 -25.43 -37.14 17.87
CA GLU A 14 -24.36 -36.93 18.84
C GLU A 14 -23.01 -37.45 18.33
N GLY A 15 -23.00 -38.57 17.60
CA GLY A 15 -21.81 -39.09 16.92
C GLY A 15 -21.34 -38.16 15.80
N LYS A 16 -22.27 -37.59 15.02
CA LYS A 16 -21.96 -36.54 14.03
C LYS A 16 -21.53 -35.23 14.66
N LEU A 17 -22.10 -34.84 15.80
CA LEU A 17 -21.74 -33.62 16.53
C LEU A 17 -20.35 -33.75 17.17
N LYS A 18 -20.07 -34.87 17.85
CA LYS A 18 -18.73 -35.21 18.37
C LYS A 18 -17.69 -35.27 17.25
N PHE A 19 -18.05 -35.77 16.07
CA PHE A 19 -17.19 -35.76 14.89
C PHE A 19 -16.98 -34.34 14.33
N ALA A 20 -18.02 -33.49 14.34
CA ALA A 20 -17.96 -32.10 13.89
C ALA A 20 -17.14 -31.19 14.82
N THR A 21 -16.92 -31.59 16.08
CA THR A 21 -16.10 -30.85 17.06
C THR A 21 -14.74 -31.47 17.34
N ALA A 22 -14.42 -32.66 16.81
CA ALA A 22 -13.16 -33.37 17.12
C ALA A 22 -11.87 -32.58 16.78
N TRP A 23 -11.96 -31.56 15.93
CA TRP A 23 -10.86 -30.62 15.67
C TRP A 23 -10.48 -29.78 16.90
N SER A 24 -11.39 -29.57 17.87
CA SER A 24 -11.12 -28.76 19.07
C SER A 24 -10.10 -29.40 19.99
N ASP A 25 -10.02 -30.73 19.95
CA ASP A 25 -9.10 -31.54 20.77
C ASP A 25 -7.66 -31.51 20.25
N ILE A 26 -7.45 -31.00 19.04
CA ILE A 26 -6.11 -30.82 18.47
C ILE A 26 -5.35 -29.78 19.31
N LYS A 27 -4.22 -30.23 19.86
CA LYS A 27 -3.26 -29.40 20.59
C LYS A 27 -1.95 -29.43 19.83
N PHE A 28 -1.38 -28.24 19.64
CA PHE A 28 -0.06 -28.07 19.06
C PHE A 28 0.96 -27.85 20.18
N SER A 29 2.17 -28.34 19.99
CA SER A 29 3.28 -28.15 20.92
C SER A 29 3.90 -26.75 20.84
N VAL A 30 3.71 -26.06 19.72
CA VAL A 30 4.10 -24.66 19.51
C VAL A 30 2.99 -23.73 19.97
N ASP A 31 3.33 -22.68 20.72
CA ASP A 31 2.40 -21.58 20.96
C ASP A 31 2.25 -20.73 19.69
N LEU A 32 1.22 -21.04 18.91
CA LEU A 32 0.94 -20.36 17.65
C LEU A 32 0.56 -18.88 17.84
N SER A 33 0.12 -18.49 19.04
CA SER A 33 -0.22 -17.09 19.34
C SER A 33 1.03 -16.23 19.45
N ASP A 34 2.15 -16.80 19.90
CA ASP A 34 3.47 -16.17 19.92
C ASP A 34 4.25 -16.38 18.60
N ALA A 35 4.09 -17.54 17.95
CA ALA A 35 4.81 -17.87 16.73
C ALA A 35 4.37 -17.01 15.52
N VAL A 36 3.08 -16.70 15.37
CA VAL A 36 2.59 -15.93 14.21
C VAL A 36 3.14 -14.49 14.18
N PRO A 37 3.13 -13.71 15.27
CA PRO A 37 3.75 -12.39 15.27
C PRO A 37 5.23 -12.39 14.84
N ARG A 38 5.97 -13.45 15.18
CA ARG A 38 7.38 -13.64 14.79
C ARG A 38 7.51 -13.96 13.30
N GLU A 39 6.65 -14.82 12.77
CA GLU A 39 6.53 -15.11 11.33
C GLU A 39 6.22 -13.83 10.53
N LEU A 40 5.21 -13.06 10.96
CA LEU A 40 4.87 -11.77 10.35
C LEU A 40 6.04 -10.76 10.41
N TYR A 41 6.77 -10.72 11.52
CA TYR A 41 7.96 -9.86 11.64
C TYR A 41 9.08 -10.28 10.69
N PHE A 42 9.36 -11.59 10.60
CA PHE A 42 10.36 -12.15 9.70
C PHE A 42 10.03 -11.84 8.23
N LEU A 43 8.78 -12.07 7.80
CA LEU A 43 8.32 -11.77 6.45
C LEU A 43 8.49 -10.28 6.11
N ARG A 44 8.14 -9.38 7.03
CA ARG A 44 8.38 -7.93 6.85
C ARG A 44 9.86 -7.57 6.74
N LEU A 45 10.72 -8.27 7.48
CA LEU A 45 12.16 -8.04 7.44
C LEU A 45 12.76 -8.47 6.09
N VAL A 46 12.33 -9.62 5.56
CA VAL A 46 12.71 -10.10 4.23
C VAL A 46 12.22 -9.13 3.15
N ASP A 47 10.95 -8.76 3.18
CA ASP A 47 10.30 -7.92 2.17
C ASP A 47 10.93 -6.52 2.08
N ARG A 48 11.31 -5.92 3.22
CA ARG A 48 12.09 -4.66 3.27
C ARG A 48 13.44 -4.73 2.56
N ASN A 49 13.98 -5.93 2.39
CA ASN A 49 15.24 -6.20 1.69
C ASN A 49 15.02 -6.95 0.35
N GLY A 50 13.78 -6.98 -0.14
CA GLY A 50 13.35 -7.76 -1.31
C GLY A 50 14.07 -7.40 -2.61
N SER A 51 14.51 -6.13 -2.76
CA SER A 51 15.29 -5.68 -3.92
C SER A 51 16.57 -6.50 -4.16
N ILE A 52 17.15 -7.02 -3.08
CA ILE A 52 18.31 -7.93 -3.10
C ILE A 52 17.84 -9.38 -2.96
N LEU A 53 17.02 -9.67 -1.95
CA LEU A 53 16.67 -11.05 -1.57
C LEU A 53 15.78 -11.79 -2.59
N TYR A 54 15.08 -11.07 -3.47
CA TYR A 54 14.27 -11.65 -4.54
C TYR A 54 15.00 -11.67 -5.89
N ASN A 55 16.18 -11.04 -5.98
CA ASN A 55 16.99 -11.10 -7.19
C ASN A 55 17.51 -12.52 -7.43
N GLU A 56 17.32 -13.04 -8.63
CA GLU A 56 17.64 -14.43 -8.97
C GLU A 56 19.11 -14.80 -8.72
N GLU A 57 20.05 -13.91 -9.01
CA GLU A 57 21.48 -14.20 -8.82
C GLU A 57 21.85 -14.26 -7.34
N TYR A 58 21.27 -13.37 -6.53
CA TYR A 58 21.43 -13.38 -5.07
C TYR A 58 20.80 -14.64 -4.47
N VAL A 59 19.58 -15.00 -4.86
CA VAL A 59 18.90 -16.23 -4.41
C VAL A 59 19.76 -17.47 -4.68
N LYS A 60 20.35 -17.60 -5.87
CA LYS A 60 21.25 -18.72 -6.21
C LYS A 60 22.46 -18.80 -5.27
N ASN A 61 23.07 -17.66 -4.95
CA ASN A 61 24.18 -17.63 -4.00
C ASN A 61 23.73 -17.90 -2.55
N SER A 62 22.57 -17.43 -2.14
CA SER A 62 22.00 -17.71 -0.81
C SER A 62 21.68 -19.19 -0.63
N ILE A 63 21.23 -19.88 -1.69
CA ILE A 63 21.06 -21.35 -1.68
C ILE A 63 22.40 -22.05 -1.47
N ARG A 64 23.48 -21.59 -2.13
CA ARG A 64 24.83 -22.12 -1.91
C ARG A 64 25.26 -21.95 -0.45
N ARG A 65 25.14 -20.73 0.10
CA ARG A 65 25.50 -20.44 1.51
C ARG A 65 24.66 -21.27 2.48
N TYR A 66 23.37 -21.43 2.21
CA TYR A 66 22.48 -22.26 3.00
C TYR A 66 22.93 -23.74 3.00
N GLU A 67 23.16 -24.32 1.81
CA GLU A 67 23.52 -25.73 1.67
C GLU A 67 24.93 -26.04 2.20
N GLN A 68 25.92 -25.19 1.88
CA GLN A 68 27.33 -25.48 2.16
C GLN A 68 27.80 -24.98 3.52
N CYS A 69 27.22 -23.88 4.02
CA CYS A 69 27.67 -23.23 5.25
C CYS A 69 26.71 -23.49 6.40
N TRP A 70 25.42 -23.19 6.20
CA TRP A 70 24.46 -23.14 7.30
C TRP A 70 23.97 -24.51 7.75
N LEU A 71 23.51 -25.37 6.84
CA LEU A 71 23.01 -26.70 7.20
C LEU A 71 24.05 -27.54 7.97
N PRO A 72 25.33 -27.65 7.51
CA PRO A 72 26.34 -28.41 8.25
C PRO A 72 26.68 -27.80 9.61
N LEU A 73 26.73 -26.46 9.70
CA LEU A 73 26.97 -25.75 10.95
C LEU A 73 25.90 -26.08 11.98
N MET A 74 24.62 -25.98 11.59
CA MET A 74 23.51 -26.19 12.51
C MET A 74 23.30 -27.66 12.88
N ALA A 75 23.63 -28.60 11.98
CA ALA A 75 23.63 -30.02 12.30
C ALA A 75 24.69 -30.37 13.36
N LYS A 76 25.83 -29.66 13.37
CA LYS A 76 26.90 -29.83 14.36
C LYS A 76 26.61 -29.13 15.69
N VAL A 77 26.15 -27.88 15.64
CA VAL A 77 25.94 -27.04 16.84
C VAL A 77 24.64 -27.38 17.56
N GLN A 78 23.58 -27.75 16.82
CA GLN A 78 22.26 -28.13 17.33
C GLN A 78 21.64 -27.11 18.30
N ASN A 79 21.97 -25.82 18.14
CA ASN A 79 21.43 -24.74 18.95
C ASN A 79 20.48 -23.85 18.13
N LYS A 80 19.17 -24.02 18.30
CA LYS A 80 18.17 -23.21 17.60
C LYS A 80 18.07 -21.75 18.05
N ASN A 81 18.97 -21.25 18.91
CA ASN A 81 19.07 -19.84 19.31
C ASN A 81 20.08 -19.04 18.47
N ILE A 82 20.68 -19.65 17.44
CA ILE A 82 21.58 -18.95 16.52
C ILE A 82 20.77 -18.37 15.37
N ILE A 83 21.07 -17.11 15.05
CA ILE A 83 20.43 -16.37 13.95
C ILE A 83 21.29 -16.53 12.69
N PRO A 84 20.72 -16.99 11.56
CA PRO A 84 21.43 -16.99 10.28
C PRO A 84 21.53 -15.57 9.69
N PRO A 85 22.49 -15.35 8.75
CA PRO A 85 22.37 -14.28 7.77
C PRO A 85 20.98 -14.24 7.13
N LEU A 86 20.39 -13.06 6.93
CA LEU A 86 18.99 -12.92 6.50
C LEU A 86 18.69 -13.62 5.17
N ASP A 87 19.64 -13.61 4.23
CA ASP A 87 19.48 -14.26 2.94
C ASP A 87 19.45 -15.80 3.06
N VAL A 88 20.30 -16.36 3.92
CA VAL A 88 20.28 -17.77 4.30
C VAL A 88 19.00 -18.11 5.06
N HIS A 89 18.56 -17.21 5.95
CA HIS A 89 17.32 -17.40 6.71
C HIS A 89 16.11 -17.52 5.81
N TRP A 90 16.03 -16.66 4.78
CA TRP A 90 14.96 -16.70 3.79
C TRP A 90 14.92 -18.03 3.04
N ILE A 91 16.07 -18.51 2.56
CA ILE A 91 16.14 -19.80 1.88
C ILE A 91 15.77 -20.95 2.82
N TRP A 92 16.27 -20.94 4.06
CA TRP A 92 15.93 -21.96 5.05
C TRP A 92 14.44 -21.99 5.35
N HIS A 93 13.84 -20.82 5.57
CA HIS A 93 12.41 -20.64 5.77
C HIS A 93 11.59 -21.25 4.63
N THR A 94 11.89 -20.88 3.38
CA THR A 94 11.18 -21.40 2.20
C THR A 94 11.32 -22.92 2.03
N HIS A 95 12.42 -23.51 2.49
CA HIS A 95 12.63 -24.95 2.50
C HIS A 95 11.70 -25.66 3.50
N MET A 96 11.57 -25.12 4.72
CA MET A 96 10.71 -25.68 5.78
C MET A 96 9.22 -25.65 5.42
N LEU A 97 8.79 -24.74 4.55
CA LEU A 97 7.42 -24.72 3.99
C LEU A 97 7.12 -25.91 3.08
N ALA A 98 8.12 -26.74 2.77
CA ALA A 98 7.96 -28.06 2.16
C ALA A 98 8.47 -29.18 3.09
N PRO A 99 7.73 -29.51 4.18
CA PRO A 99 8.26 -30.29 5.31
C PRO A 99 8.85 -31.66 4.94
N GLN A 100 8.24 -32.35 3.97
CA GLN A 100 8.74 -33.66 3.51
C GLN A 100 10.10 -33.50 2.80
N TYR A 101 10.22 -32.54 1.89
CA TYR A 101 11.49 -32.27 1.20
C TYR A 101 12.55 -31.81 2.19
N TYR A 102 12.19 -30.91 3.12
CA TYR A 102 13.08 -30.45 4.17
C TYR A 102 13.65 -31.60 4.99
N PHE A 103 12.78 -32.51 5.45
CA PHE A 103 13.19 -33.67 6.23
C PHE A 103 14.14 -34.59 5.44
N ASP A 104 13.76 -34.95 4.21
CA ASP A 104 14.53 -35.86 3.36
C ASP A 104 15.90 -35.26 3.00
N ASP A 105 15.95 -33.97 2.65
CA ASP A 105 17.18 -33.26 2.31
C ASP A 105 18.09 -33.09 3.53
N CYS A 106 17.56 -32.78 4.72
CA CYS A 106 18.33 -32.71 5.95
C CYS A 106 18.98 -34.06 6.30
N LEU A 107 18.21 -35.15 6.27
CA LEU A 107 18.75 -36.49 6.53
C LEU A 107 19.82 -36.88 5.50
N LYS A 108 19.57 -36.60 4.22
CA LYS A 108 20.51 -36.90 3.13
C LYS A 108 21.81 -36.11 3.23
N LEU A 109 21.74 -34.81 3.53
CA LEU A 109 22.90 -33.92 3.44
C LEU A 109 23.70 -33.82 4.74
N VAL A 110 23.03 -33.88 5.90
CA VAL A 110 23.65 -33.64 7.21
C VAL A 110 23.28 -34.68 8.27
N GLY A 111 22.52 -35.72 7.92
CA GLY A 111 22.25 -36.87 8.77
C GLY A 111 21.24 -36.64 9.90
N THR A 112 20.73 -35.43 10.08
CA THR A 112 19.76 -35.07 11.12
C THR A 112 18.87 -33.93 10.65
N VAL A 113 17.66 -33.86 11.20
CA VAL A 113 16.76 -32.71 10.98
C VAL A 113 17.24 -31.55 11.82
N VAL A 114 17.52 -30.42 11.18
CA VAL A 114 17.89 -29.20 11.88
C VAL A 114 16.61 -28.51 12.36
N ASP A 115 16.44 -28.34 13.67
CA ASP A 115 15.29 -27.62 14.25
C ASP A 115 15.43 -26.10 14.08
N HIS A 116 14.30 -25.39 14.11
CA HIS A 116 14.24 -23.96 13.86
C HIS A 116 13.17 -23.27 14.73
N ARG A 117 13.36 -21.97 14.95
CA ARG A 117 12.33 -21.05 15.44
C ARG A 117 12.64 -19.63 14.97
N LEU A 118 11.61 -18.77 14.96
CA LEU A 118 11.76 -17.34 14.72
C LEU A 118 11.85 -16.54 16.02
N PHE A 119 12.43 -15.35 15.92
CA PHE A 119 12.76 -14.49 17.06
C PHE A 119 11.96 -13.18 17.04
N SER A 120 11.70 -12.62 18.23
CA SER A 120 11.25 -11.25 18.35
C SER A 120 12.39 -10.27 18.07
N SER A 121 12.08 -8.99 17.87
CA SER A 121 13.09 -7.94 17.68
C SER A 121 14.09 -7.87 18.83
N ASP A 122 13.62 -8.03 20.08
CA ASP A 122 14.47 -7.94 21.27
C ASP A 122 15.40 -9.15 21.38
N GLU A 123 14.91 -10.35 21.08
CA GLU A 123 15.74 -11.55 21.05
C GLU A 123 16.79 -11.49 19.95
N ILE A 124 16.46 -10.90 18.80
CA ILE A 124 17.44 -10.67 17.73
C ILE A 124 18.57 -9.78 18.23
N GLN A 125 18.24 -8.66 18.87
CA GLN A 125 19.25 -7.72 19.39
C GLN A 125 20.16 -8.37 20.43
N GLN A 126 19.61 -9.22 21.31
CA GLN A 126 20.38 -9.92 22.34
C GLN A 126 21.31 -10.99 21.76
N ARG A 127 20.92 -11.66 20.67
CA ARG A 127 21.60 -12.85 20.14
C ARG A 127 22.48 -12.59 18.93
N PHE A 128 22.39 -11.39 18.37
CA PHE A 128 23.12 -11.02 17.16
C PHE A 128 24.64 -11.19 17.33
N GLY A 129 25.21 -10.73 18.45
CA GLY A 129 26.65 -10.81 18.71
C GLY A 129 27.19 -12.24 18.73
N ASP A 130 26.50 -13.14 19.43
CA ASP A 130 26.86 -14.56 19.50
C ASP A 130 26.75 -15.25 18.14
N SER A 131 25.66 -14.96 17.41
CA SER A 131 25.39 -15.53 16.09
C SER A 131 26.42 -15.08 15.06
N TYR A 132 26.76 -13.79 15.06
CA TYR A 132 27.79 -13.20 14.22
C TYR A 132 29.17 -13.81 14.49
N SER A 133 29.52 -13.94 15.77
CA SER A 133 30.81 -14.50 16.20
C SER A 133 30.93 -15.97 15.79
N LEU A 134 29.86 -16.75 16.00
CA LEU A 134 29.82 -18.15 15.61
C LEU A 134 29.98 -18.32 14.08
N TRP A 135 29.19 -17.59 13.29
CA TRP A 135 29.30 -17.63 11.83
C TRP A 135 30.71 -17.28 11.35
N THR A 136 31.27 -16.18 11.85
CA THR A 136 32.60 -15.69 11.43
C THR A 136 33.70 -16.68 11.81
N SER A 137 33.55 -17.39 12.93
CA SER A 137 34.51 -18.42 13.34
C SER A 137 34.49 -19.68 12.45
N TYR A 138 33.31 -20.08 11.97
CA TYR A 138 33.14 -21.28 11.13
C TYR A 138 33.33 -21.01 9.64
N HIS A 139 32.98 -19.80 9.18
CA HIS A 139 32.98 -19.42 7.76
C HIS A 139 33.65 -18.05 7.56
N PRO A 140 34.95 -17.88 7.87
CA PRO A 140 35.63 -16.59 7.83
C PRO A 140 35.70 -15.96 6.43
N SER A 141 35.58 -16.77 5.37
CA SER A 141 35.55 -16.30 3.98
C SER A 141 34.16 -15.88 3.50
N GLU A 142 33.12 -16.10 4.30
CA GLU A 142 31.73 -15.77 3.97
C GLU A 142 31.25 -14.65 4.89
N PRO A 143 30.91 -13.45 4.37
CA PRO A 143 30.45 -12.37 5.23
C PRO A 143 29.09 -12.72 5.86
N TYR A 144 28.85 -12.31 7.10
CA TYR A 144 27.53 -12.45 7.72
C TYR A 144 26.51 -11.53 7.05
N ASP A 145 26.91 -10.29 6.73
CA ASP A 145 26.07 -9.32 6.04
C ASP A 145 25.91 -9.68 4.55
N PHE A 146 24.70 -10.06 4.17
CA PHE A 146 24.34 -10.46 2.82
C PHE A 146 24.45 -9.33 1.79
N ALA A 147 24.29 -8.07 2.21
CA ALA A 147 24.38 -6.92 1.30
C ALA A 147 25.82 -6.67 0.82
N SER A 148 26.81 -7.11 1.58
CA SER A 148 28.23 -7.01 1.24
C SER A 148 28.71 -8.07 0.22
N VAL A 149 27.86 -9.03 -0.13
CA VAL A 149 28.22 -10.14 -1.02
C VAL A 149 28.25 -9.68 -2.48
N VAL A 150 29.44 -9.69 -3.08
CA VAL A 150 29.62 -9.45 -4.52
C VAL A 150 29.36 -10.76 -5.29
N VAL A 151 28.19 -10.85 -5.94
CA VAL A 151 27.74 -12.06 -6.66
C VAL A 151 28.67 -12.46 -7.82
N ASN A 152 29.45 -11.52 -8.34
CA ASN A 152 30.35 -11.71 -9.50
C ASN A 152 31.50 -12.72 -9.31
N ARG A 153 31.75 -13.27 -8.10
CA ARG A 153 32.90 -14.17 -7.86
C ARG A 153 32.57 -15.66 -7.70
N CYS A 154 31.32 -16.07 -7.42
CA CYS A 154 31.03 -17.45 -6.95
C CYS A 154 30.05 -18.28 -7.79
N SER A 155 29.47 -17.75 -8.87
CA SER A 155 28.30 -18.38 -9.52
C SER A 155 28.59 -19.41 -10.64
N ARG A 156 29.82 -19.56 -11.14
CA ARG A 156 30.03 -20.29 -12.40
C ARG A 156 29.98 -21.83 -12.33
N SER A 157 29.88 -22.47 -11.16
CA SER A 157 29.87 -23.95 -11.08
C SER A 157 29.10 -24.60 -9.93
N PHE A 158 28.32 -23.86 -9.13
CA PHE A 158 27.55 -24.47 -8.04
C PHE A 158 26.24 -25.07 -8.55
N THR A 159 26.05 -26.38 -8.34
CA THR A 159 24.77 -27.07 -8.53
C THR A 159 24.31 -27.61 -7.17
N SER A 160 23.11 -27.21 -6.74
CA SER A 160 22.58 -27.64 -5.45
C SER A 160 22.27 -29.14 -5.43
N ARG A 161 22.49 -29.79 -4.29
CA ARG A 161 22.16 -31.21 -4.05
C ARG A 161 20.79 -31.41 -3.41
N LEU A 162 20.11 -30.31 -3.08
CA LEU A 162 18.76 -30.28 -2.53
C LEU A 162 17.78 -30.79 -3.59
N ALA A 163 16.87 -31.67 -3.18
CA ALA A 163 15.84 -32.20 -4.08
C ALA A 163 14.79 -31.16 -4.44
N TYR A 164 14.60 -30.17 -3.57
CA TYR A 164 13.56 -29.17 -3.70
C TYR A 164 14.03 -27.90 -4.41
N ASP A 165 13.27 -27.43 -5.40
CA ASP A 165 13.59 -26.22 -6.17
C ASP A 165 13.32 -24.96 -5.33
N LEU A 166 14.34 -24.55 -4.58
CA LEU A 166 14.30 -23.37 -3.72
C LEU A 166 14.29 -22.05 -4.49
N CYS A 167 14.78 -22.02 -5.73
CA CYS A 167 14.65 -20.84 -6.58
C CYS A 167 13.16 -20.60 -6.90
N ALA A 168 12.46 -21.63 -7.35
CA ALA A 168 11.04 -21.55 -7.62
C ALA A 168 10.22 -21.36 -6.33
N ALA A 169 10.63 -21.96 -5.20
CA ALA A 169 9.97 -21.77 -3.91
C ALA A 169 10.09 -20.33 -3.41
N SER A 170 11.29 -19.75 -3.43
CA SER A 170 11.55 -18.35 -3.08
C SER A 170 10.67 -17.40 -3.90
N ARG A 171 10.59 -17.59 -5.23
CA ARG A 171 9.71 -16.80 -6.10
C ARG A 171 8.23 -16.93 -5.75
N ARG A 172 7.77 -18.12 -5.37
CA ARG A 172 6.37 -18.31 -4.94
C ARG A 172 6.10 -17.59 -3.63
N GLN A 173 7.07 -17.52 -2.72
CA GLN A 173 6.85 -16.99 -1.37
C GLN A 173 7.11 -15.48 -1.25
N GLN A 174 7.75 -14.85 -2.24
CA GLN A 174 8.11 -13.42 -2.19
C GLN A 174 6.89 -12.50 -1.94
N ASP A 175 5.73 -12.83 -2.53
CA ASP A 175 4.52 -12.01 -2.43
C ASP A 175 3.68 -12.35 -1.18
N PHE A 176 4.06 -13.34 -0.37
CA PHE A 176 3.23 -13.79 0.75
C PHE A 176 3.06 -12.69 1.81
N ASN A 177 4.13 -11.94 2.12
CA ASN A 177 4.07 -10.82 3.06
C ASN A 177 2.98 -9.81 2.66
N TYR A 178 2.87 -9.50 1.36
CA TYR A 178 1.84 -8.59 0.84
C TYR A 178 0.42 -9.04 1.26
N GLN A 179 0.12 -10.34 1.17
CA GLN A 179 -1.21 -10.88 1.49
C GLN A 179 -1.56 -10.85 2.99
N VAL A 180 -0.55 -10.87 3.86
CA VAL A 180 -0.71 -10.94 5.32
C VAL A 180 -0.25 -9.67 6.05
N SER A 181 0.05 -8.61 5.28
CA SER A 181 0.61 -7.36 5.80
C SER A 181 -0.42 -6.46 6.49
N LEU A 182 -1.71 -6.71 6.29
CA LEU A 182 -2.77 -5.85 6.80
C LEU A 182 -2.82 -5.88 8.34
N PRO A 183 -3.11 -4.74 9.01
CA PRO A 183 -2.98 -4.64 10.47
C PRO A 183 -3.82 -5.63 11.28
N HIS A 184 -4.95 -6.09 10.74
CA HIS A 184 -5.81 -7.07 11.42
C HIS A 184 -5.12 -8.43 11.65
N PHE A 185 -4.07 -8.77 10.91
CA PHE A 185 -3.23 -9.94 11.20
C PHE A 185 -2.45 -9.82 12.53
N ASN A 186 -2.44 -8.64 13.17
CA ASN A 186 -1.91 -8.47 14.52
C ASN A 186 -3.04 -8.35 15.57
N SER A 187 -4.32 -8.47 15.20
CA SER A 187 -5.43 -8.46 16.17
C SER A 187 -5.48 -9.78 16.94
N PRO A 188 -5.48 -9.77 18.29
CA PRO A 188 -5.61 -10.97 19.09
C PRO A 188 -6.88 -11.78 18.76
N LYS A 189 -8.00 -11.10 18.55
CA LYS A 189 -9.26 -11.77 18.17
C LYS A 189 -9.15 -12.47 16.82
N PHE A 190 -8.67 -11.75 15.80
CA PHE A 190 -8.48 -12.31 14.47
C PHE A 190 -7.56 -13.54 14.51
N MET A 191 -6.47 -13.43 15.27
CA MET A 191 -5.48 -14.50 15.41
C MET A 191 -6.03 -15.74 16.12
N ALA A 192 -6.82 -15.57 17.17
CA ALA A 192 -7.47 -16.69 17.85
C ALA A 192 -8.41 -17.47 16.90
N GLU A 193 -9.22 -16.75 16.12
CA GLU A 193 -10.11 -17.37 15.13
C GLU A 193 -9.34 -18.05 13.98
N ALA A 194 -8.22 -17.45 13.54
CA ALA A 194 -7.35 -18.04 12.52
C ALA A 194 -6.72 -19.35 13.01
N ILE A 195 -6.27 -19.42 14.27
CA ILE A 195 -5.77 -20.66 14.89
C ILE A 195 -6.87 -21.72 14.97
N GLU A 196 -8.10 -21.34 15.28
CA GLU A 196 -9.24 -22.26 15.27
C GLU A 196 -9.50 -22.82 13.87
N ARG A 197 -9.50 -21.95 12.84
CA ARG A 197 -9.65 -22.36 11.44
C ARG A 197 -8.50 -23.25 10.98
N TYR A 198 -7.28 -22.99 11.45
CA TYR A 198 -6.13 -23.88 11.20
C TYR A 198 -6.36 -25.29 11.77
N LYS A 199 -6.85 -25.43 13.02
CA LYS A 199 -7.19 -26.75 13.59
C LYS A 199 -8.23 -27.48 12.74
N ARG A 200 -9.28 -26.78 12.30
CA ARG A 200 -10.31 -27.32 11.41
C ARG A 200 -9.72 -27.76 10.06
N PHE A 201 -8.79 -26.99 9.51
CA PHE A 201 -8.06 -27.34 8.27
C PHE A 201 -7.23 -28.61 8.45
N VAL A 202 -6.45 -28.70 9.54
CA VAL A 202 -5.65 -29.89 9.87
C VAL A 202 -6.54 -31.13 9.99
N PHE A 203 -7.65 -31.02 10.71
CA PHE A 203 -8.64 -32.09 10.82
C PHE A 203 -9.23 -32.50 9.47
N LEU A 204 -9.65 -31.53 8.64
CA LEU A 204 -10.21 -31.78 7.33
C LEU A 204 -9.21 -32.51 6.42
N LYS A 205 -7.94 -32.10 6.45
CA LYS A 205 -6.88 -32.70 5.65
C LYS A 205 -6.50 -34.09 6.16
N ALA A 206 -6.57 -34.36 7.48
CA ALA A 206 -6.42 -35.71 8.02
C ALA A 206 -7.54 -36.64 7.53
N MET A 207 -8.77 -36.14 7.43
CA MET A 207 -9.92 -36.91 6.91
C MET A 207 -9.88 -37.10 5.38
N ARG A 208 -9.25 -36.17 4.66
CA ARG A 208 -9.20 -36.16 3.19
C ARG A 208 -7.74 -35.99 2.73
N PRO A 209 -6.86 -36.96 3.00
CA PRO A 209 -5.42 -36.81 2.80
C PRO A 209 -5.04 -36.59 1.32
N ASN A 210 -5.81 -37.14 0.40
CA ASN A 210 -5.58 -37.04 -1.04
C ASN A 210 -6.19 -35.78 -1.68
N ASP A 211 -7.04 -35.05 -0.97
CA ASP A 211 -7.71 -33.88 -1.53
C ASP A 211 -6.78 -32.67 -1.52
N PHE A 212 -6.81 -31.90 -2.60
CA PHE A 212 -6.16 -30.62 -2.67
C PHE A 212 -7.04 -29.56 -1.96
N LEU A 213 -6.54 -29.04 -0.84
CA LEU A 213 -7.20 -27.99 -0.07
C LEU A 213 -6.34 -26.72 -0.15
N THR A 214 -6.95 -25.63 -0.61
CA THR A 214 -6.28 -24.32 -0.66
C THR A 214 -6.46 -23.61 0.68
N PRO A 215 -5.37 -23.25 1.39
CA PRO A 215 -5.48 -22.50 2.62
C PRO A 215 -5.97 -21.07 2.34
N LEU A 216 -6.69 -20.49 3.29
CA LEU A 216 -6.98 -19.05 3.29
C LEU A 216 -5.85 -18.34 4.04
N TYR A 217 -5.48 -17.13 3.62
CA TYR A 217 -4.30 -16.43 4.14
C TYR A 217 -4.29 -16.25 5.66
N ASP A 218 -5.46 -16.08 6.26
CA ASP A 218 -5.62 -15.88 7.70
C ASP A 218 -5.06 -17.05 8.52
N PHE A 219 -5.30 -18.30 8.11
CA PHE A 219 -4.74 -19.48 8.75
C PHE A 219 -3.50 -20.02 8.04
N ASP A 220 -3.21 -19.59 6.80
CA ASP A 220 -1.98 -19.95 6.08
C ASP A 220 -0.74 -19.41 6.82
N ILE A 221 -0.81 -18.18 7.33
CA ILE A 221 0.26 -17.62 8.19
C ILE A 221 0.46 -18.43 9.47
N VAL A 222 -0.63 -18.95 10.05
CA VAL A 222 -0.59 -19.84 11.23
C VAL A 222 0.08 -21.17 10.86
N TRP A 223 -0.23 -21.68 9.67
CA TRP A 223 0.38 -22.89 9.16
C TRP A 223 1.88 -22.72 8.91
N HIS A 224 2.30 -21.63 8.24
CA HIS A 224 3.71 -21.27 8.06
C HIS A 224 4.43 -21.19 9.42
N ALA A 225 3.87 -20.47 10.39
CA ALA A 225 4.41 -20.35 11.74
C ALA A 225 4.56 -21.72 12.44
N HIS A 226 3.69 -22.69 12.14
CA HIS A 226 3.83 -24.06 12.62
C HIS A 226 4.94 -24.82 11.86
N GLN A 227 4.98 -24.74 10.52
CA GLN A 227 5.94 -25.48 9.67
C GLN A 227 7.39 -25.09 9.90
N VAL A 228 7.66 -23.83 10.24
CA VAL A 228 9.01 -23.36 10.58
C VAL A 228 9.53 -23.92 11.90
N HIS A 229 8.75 -24.74 12.62
CA HIS A 229 9.21 -25.56 13.73
C HIS A 229 9.23 -27.03 13.29
N PRO A 230 10.17 -27.47 12.43
CA PRO A 230 10.03 -28.70 11.65
C PRO A 230 9.92 -29.97 12.49
N VAL A 231 10.57 -30.02 13.66
CA VAL A 231 10.47 -31.16 14.60
C VAL A 231 9.10 -31.19 15.26
N ALA A 232 8.69 -30.06 15.87
CA ALA A 232 7.39 -29.92 16.52
C ALA A 232 6.23 -30.18 15.55
N TYR A 233 6.32 -29.62 14.35
CA TYR A 233 5.36 -29.81 13.27
C TYR A 233 5.17 -31.28 12.93
N ALA A 234 6.26 -32.03 12.74
CA ALA A 234 6.21 -33.45 12.41
C ALA A 234 5.60 -34.30 13.54
N GLU A 235 5.84 -33.93 14.80
CA GLU A 235 5.25 -34.63 15.95
C GLU A 235 3.77 -34.30 16.11
N ASP A 236 3.42 -33.02 15.98
CA ASP A 236 2.05 -32.53 16.10
C ASP A 236 1.13 -33.16 15.04
N THR A 237 1.55 -33.21 13.78
CA THR A 237 0.78 -33.83 12.70
C THR A 237 0.61 -35.33 12.88
N LYS A 238 1.63 -36.04 13.39
CA LYS A 238 1.54 -37.48 13.75
C LYS A 238 0.52 -37.73 14.87
N ARG A 239 0.37 -36.80 15.82
CA ARG A 239 -0.58 -36.92 16.94
C ARG A 239 -2.04 -36.75 16.51
N VAL A 240 -2.31 -36.16 15.35
CA VAL A 240 -3.68 -35.99 14.85
C VAL A 240 -4.23 -37.36 14.45
N LYS A 241 -5.22 -37.84 15.21
CA LYS A 241 -5.95 -39.07 14.91
C LYS A 241 -6.44 -39.03 13.45
N TYR A 242 -6.33 -40.13 12.72
CA TYR A 242 -6.67 -40.28 11.28
C TYR A 242 -5.63 -39.78 10.26
N PHE A 243 -4.43 -39.35 10.68
CA PHE A 243 -3.36 -39.07 9.73
C PHE A 243 -2.79 -40.38 9.13
N PRO A 244 -2.54 -40.46 7.81
CA PRO A 244 -1.82 -41.60 7.22
C PRO A 244 -0.41 -41.72 7.83
N GLU A 245 0.19 -42.91 7.82
CA GLU A 245 1.47 -43.24 8.49
C GLU A 245 2.69 -42.33 8.15
N LYS A 246 2.57 -41.40 7.19
CA LYS A 246 3.62 -40.43 6.88
C LYS A 246 3.40 -39.12 7.66
N PRO A 247 4.47 -38.50 8.22
CA PRO A 247 4.34 -37.39 9.18
C PRO A 247 3.84 -36.05 8.61
N TYR A 248 3.60 -35.94 7.31
CA TYR A 248 3.49 -34.65 6.66
C TYR A 248 2.28 -34.61 5.74
N PHE A 249 1.69 -33.43 5.57
CA PHE A 249 0.74 -33.22 4.49
C PHE A 249 1.43 -33.53 3.16
N ARG A 250 0.99 -34.60 2.47
CA ARG A 250 1.47 -34.89 1.12
C ARG A 250 0.99 -33.79 0.18
N GLN A 251 1.92 -33.34 -0.66
CA GLN A 251 1.77 -32.35 -1.74
C GLN A 251 1.55 -30.91 -1.27
N GLY A 252 2.65 -30.15 -1.18
CA GLY A 252 2.87 -28.91 -1.93
C GLY A 252 1.72 -27.89 -2.03
N CYS A 253 0.91 -27.70 -0.99
CA CYS A 253 0.06 -26.52 -0.92
C CYS A 253 0.96 -25.31 -0.64
N MET A 254 1.56 -24.78 -1.70
CA MET A 254 2.16 -23.46 -1.66
C MET A 254 1.33 -22.52 -2.51
N TYR A 255 1.04 -21.40 -1.89
CA TYR A 255 0.80 -20.08 -2.45
C TYR A 255 0.50 -20.01 -3.95
N ARG A 256 -0.75 -19.63 -4.25
CA ARG A 256 -1.16 -18.99 -5.50
C ARG A 256 -1.65 -17.58 -5.17
N GLY A 257 -0.83 -16.76 -4.55
CA GLY A 257 -1.25 -15.38 -4.34
C GLY A 257 -0.97 -14.49 -5.52
N HIS A 258 -1.59 -13.32 -5.45
CA HIS A 258 -1.49 -12.28 -6.47
C HIS A 258 -0.12 -11.64 -6.36
N SER A 259 0.53 -11.44 -7.50
CA SER A 259 1.79 -10.72 -7.55
C SER A 259 1.58 -9.27 -7.12
N ALA A 260 2.48 -8.75 -6.29
CA ALA A 260 2.40 -7.36 -5.85
C ALA A 260 2.45 -6.40 -7.05
N PRO A 261 1.68 -5.29 -7.04
CA PRO A 261 1.62 -4.33 -8.16
C PRO A 261 2.94 -3.65 -8.51
N GLU A 262 3.97 -3.67 -7.65
CA GLU A 262 5.28 -3.06 -7.92
C GLU A 262 5.93 -3.63 -9.19
N LEU A 263 5.57 -4.85 -9.59
CA LEU A 263 5.99 -5.48 -10.84
C LEU A 263 5.47 -4.79 -12.12
N LEU A 264 4.55 -3.84 -12.00
CA LEU A 264 3.85 -3.22 -13.14
C LEU A 264 4.54 -1.98 -13.72
N GLY A 265 5.64 -1.52 -13.11
CA GLY A 265 6.46 -0.43 -13.64
C GLY A 265 5.75 0.93 -13.67
N PHE A 266 5.08 1.31 -12.57
CA PHE A 266 4.38 2.59 -12.48
C PHE A 266 5.30 3.79 -12.70
N SER A 267 4.88 4.71 -13.55
CA SER A 267 5.55 5.99 -13.78
C SER A 267 5.00 7.08 -12.85
N ALA A 268 5.82 8.09 -12.56
CA ALA A 268 5.34 9.29 -11.89
C ALA A 268 4.33 10.02 -12.79
N GLN A 269 3.27 10.55 -12.19
CA GLN A 269 2.31 11.37 -12.92
C GLN A 269 2.99 12.68 -13.36
N ASP A 270 2.86 13.01 -14.65
CA ASP A 270 3.33 14.28 -15.17
C ASP A 270 2.26 15.36 -14.95
N PHE A 271 2.62 16.38 -14.17
CA PHE A 271 1.76 17.50 -13.84
C PHE A 271 2.15 18.79 -14.58
N SER A 272 3.11 18.73 -15.51
CA SER A 272 3.56 19.89 -16.30
C SER A 272 2.44 20.54 -17.12
N CYS A 273 1.38 19.80 -17.39
CA CYS A 273 0.18 20.21 -18.12
C CYS A 273 -0.90 20.92 -17.27
N ILE A 274 -0.74 21.05 -15.95
CA ILE A 274 -1.65 21.85 -15.13
C ILE A 274 -1.46 23.32 -15.52
N THR A 275 -2.46 23.94 -16.14
CA THR A 275 -2.38 25.35 -16.55
C THR A 275 -2.92 26.31 -15.50
N ASN A 276 -3.91 25.89 -14.71
CA ASN A 276 -4.60 26.73 -13.73
C ASN A 276 -4.67 26.04 -12.37
N CYS A 277 -4.37 26.77 -11.30
CA CYS A 277 -4.54 26.31 -9.93
C CYS A 277 -4.90 27.47 -9.00
N ARG A 278 -5.39 27.16 -7.80
CA ARG A 278 -5.64 28.13 -6.74
C ARG A 278 -4.66 27.90 -5.60
N VAL A 279 -3.94 28.97 -5.24
CA VAL A 279 -2.95 28.98 -4.16
C VAL A 279 -3.62 29.54 -2.92
N ASN A 280 -3.40 28.85 -1.81
CA ASN A 280 -3.85 29.25 -0.49
C ASN A 280 -2.65 29.31 0.46
N ILE A 281 -2.42 30.46 1.08
CA ILE A 281 -1.34 30.67 2.06
C ILE A 281 -1.96 30.63 3.45
N SER A 282 -1.58 29.63 4.24
CA SER A 282 -2.15 29.38 5.57
C SER A 282 -1.31 29.94 6.71
N SER A 283 -0.01 30.07 6.51
CA SER A 283 0.88 30.74 7.46
C SER A 283 2.05 31.41 6.76
N ILE A 284 2.55 32.47 7.40
CA ILE A 284 3.65 33.29 6.92
C ILE A 284 4.61 33.50 8.09
N SER A 285 5.90 33.28 7.86
CA SER A 285 6.95 33.53 8.82
C SER A 285 8.03 34.43 8.21
N LEU A 286 8.49 35.43 8.93
CA LEU A 286 9.57 36.30 8.49
C LEU A 286 10.76 36.17 9.43
N LYS A 287 11.93 35.80 8.89
CA LYS A 287 13.16 35.59 9.65
C LYS A 287 14.14 36.73 9.42
N ILE A 288 14.80 37.16 10.50
CA ILE A 288 15.92 38.11 10.50
C ILE A 288 15.48 39.49 9.98
N LEU A 289 14.94 40.30 10.88
CA LEU A 289 14.75 41.74 10.67
C LEU A 289 15.70 42.52 11.59
N PRO A 290 16.48 43.48 11.08
CA PRO A 290 17.30 44.33 11.93
C PRO A 290 16.44 45.26 12.79
N THR A 291 16.93 45.46 13.99
CA THR A 291 16.25 45.92 15.19
C THR A 291 15.66 47.34 15.07
N ILE A 292 14.45 47.51 15.63
CA ILE A 292 13.76 48.75 16.06
C ILE A 292 12.99 49.52 14.98
N LYS A 293 11.88 48.97 14.48
CA LYS A 293 10.75 49.79 13.97
C LYS A 293 9.41 49.22 14.44
N LYS A 294 8.46 50.10 14.77
CA LYS A 294 7.17 49.75 15.41
C LYS A 294 6.09 49.23 14.45
N SER A 295 6.28 49.27 13.13
CA SER A 295 5.27 48.78 12.19
C SER A 295 5.87 48.11 10.96
N VAL A 296 5.31 46.96 10.60
CA VAL A 296 5.67 46.18 9.41
C VAL A 296 4.43 46.01 8.53
N ARG A 297 4.61 46.18 7.22
CA ARG A 297 3.59 45.86 6.22
C ARG A 297 4.15 44.89 5.20
N LEU A 298 3.48 43.76 5.03
CA LEU A 298 3.78 42.79 3.98
C LEU A 298 2.74 42.92 2.87
N ASN A 299 3.21 43.14 1.64
CA ASN A 299 2.37 43.02 0.44
C ASN A 299 2.80 41.80 -0.36
N LEU A 300 1.82 41.00 -0.77
CA LEU A 300 2.01 39.91 -1.71
C LEU A 300 1.34 40.27 -3.03
N HIS A 301 2.04 40.04 -4.13
CA HIS A 301 1.56 40.25 -5.49
C HIS A 301 1.76 38.98 -6.32
N TYR A 302 0.84 38.73 -7.24
CA TYR A 302 0.97 37.73 -8.29
C TYR A 302 0.88 38.44 -9.63
N GLY A 303 1.98 38.44 -10.40
CA GLY A 303 2.16 39.38 -11.50
C GLY A 303 1.99 40.83 -11.01
N SER A 304 1.14 41.60 -11.68
CA SER A 304 0.79 42.97 -11.29
C SER A 304 -0.32 43.06 -10.22
N LYS A 305 -1.04 41.96 -9.93
CA LYS A 305 -2.19 41.97 -9.03
C LYS A 305 -1.75 41.82 -7.57
N LYS A 306 -2.17 42.76 -6.72
CA LYS A 306 -2.02 42.64 -5.26
C LYS A 306 -2.96 41.55 -4.74
N VAL A 307 -2.41 40.51 -4.10
CA VAL A 307 -3.18 39.37 -3.56
C VAL A 307 -3.37 39.44 -2.05
N ALA A 308 -2.48 40.13 -1.32
CA ALA A 308 -2.67 40.41 0.10
C ALA A 308 -1.93 41.66 0.56
N GLU A 309 -2.49 42.34 1.56
CA GLU A 309 -1.84 43.34 2.39
C GLU A 309 -2.04 42.95 3.85
N LEU A 310 -0.95 42.67 4.55
CA LEU A 310 -0.99 42.24 5.95
C LEU A 310 -0.29 43.30 6.81
N PRO A 311 -1.04 44.12 7.57
CA PRO A 311 -0.47 44.94 8.63
C PRO A 311 -0.13 44.03 9.81
N VAL A 312 1.13 44.00 10.22
CA VAL A 312 1.56 43.22 11.39
C VAL A 312 1.85 44.20 12.52
N GLU A 313 0.98 44.21 13.53
CA GLU A 313 1.26 44.87 14.82
C GLU A 313 1.97 43.88 15.74
N PHE A 314 2.99 44.35 16.47
CA PHE A 314 3.92 43.51 17.20
C PHE A 314 3.24 42.78 18.36
N ASP A 315 3.48 41.47 18.48
CA ASP A 315 3.27 40.70 19.71
C ASP A 315 4.66 40.40 20.31
N GLU A 316 4.93 40.89 21.52
CA GLU A 316 6.28 41.00 22.13
C GLU A 316 6.87 39.67 22.64
N LYS A 317 6.63 38.54 21.95
CA LYS A 317 7.25 37.25 22.31
C LYS A 317 8.60 37.10 21.63
N PHE A 318 9.65 37.67 22.23
CA PHE A 318 11.04 37.54 21.78
C PHE A 318 11.58 36.13 22.05
N ALA A 319 12.16 35.47 21.04
CA ALA A 319 12.98 34.27 21.23
C ALA A 319 14.47 34.68 21.25
N SER A 320 15.13 34.56 22.41
CA SER A 320 16.56 34.81 22.54
C SER A 320 17.37 33.57 22.13
N HIS A 321 17.95 33.56 20.93
CA HIS A 321 19.05 32.66 20.62
C HIS A 321 20.31 33.46 20.31
N GLN A 322 21.39 33.15 21.04
CA GLN A 322 22.76 33.64 20.79
C GLN A 322 22.97 35.17 20.76
N GLY A 323 22.33 35.93 21.66
CA GLY A 323 22.69 37.35 21.87
C GLY A 323 22.38 38.30 20.71
N ARG A 324 21.83 37.82 19.59
CA ARG A 324 21.25 38.65 18.51
C ARG A 324 19.74 38.73 18.74
N ARG A 325 19.19 39.95 18.82
CA ARG A 325 17.74 40.19 18.87
C ARG A 325 17.14 39.92 17.49
N GLU A 326 16.88 38.66 17.17
CA GLU A 326 16.25 38.27 15.91
C GLU A 326 14.72 38.20 16.10
N LEU A 327 13.99 38.99 15.30
CA LEU A 327 12.53 38.93 15.25
C LEU A 327 12.10 37.79 14.32
N VAL A 328 11.24 36.90 14.83
CA VAL A 328 10.49 35.93 14.03
C VAL A 328 9.03 36.35 14.08
N LEU A 329 8.52 36.91 12.99
CA LEU A 329 7.10 37.16 12.86
C LEU A 329 6.44 35.87 12.39
N VAL A 330 5.39 35.42 13.07
CA VAL A 330 4.57 34.28 12.65
C VAL A 330 3.14 34.78 12.53
N TRP A 331 2.61 34.74 11.31
CA TRP A 331 1.18 34.91 11.05
C TRP A 331 0.58 33.54 10.78
N GLU A 332 -0.43 33.19 11.57
CA GLU A 332 -1.22 31.96 11.42
C GLU A 332 -2.70 32.34 11.39
N ALA A 333 -3.47 31.66 10.54
CA ALA A 333 -4.92 31.84 10.51
C ALA A 333 -5.55 31.19 11.76
N ASP A 334 -6.26 31.99 12.58
CA ASP A 334 -6.97 31.52 13.79
C ASP A 334 -8.26 30.75 13.42
N PRO A 335 -8.38 29.47 13.78
CA PRO A 335 -9.56 28.67 13.46
C PRO A 335 -10.86 29.08 14.19
N SER A 336 -10.76 29.82 15.31
CA SER A 336 -11.87 30.07 16.23
C SER A 336 -12.68 31.35 15.95
N SER A 337 -12.14 32.26 15.12
CA SER A 337 -12.65 33.64 15.01
C SER A 337 -13.72 33.88 13.92
N GLY A 338 -14.18 32.85 13.19
CA GLY A 338 -15.24 32.98 12.17
C GLY A 338 -14.88 33.83 10.93
N ARG A 339 -13.77 34.58 10.95
CA ARG A 339 -13.18 35.28 9.80
C ARG A 339 -12.04 34.44 9.25
N MET A 340 -12.29 33.64 8.22
CA MET A 340 -11.23 33.01 7.44
C MET A 340 -10.35 34.10 6.83
N SER A 341 -9.11 34.27 7.29
CA SER A 341 -8.16 35.24 6.73
C SER A 341 -7.00 34.57 5.98
N THR A 342 -7.21 33.42 5.34
CA THR A 342 -6.20 32.87 4.44
C THR A 342 -6.10 33.66 3.13
N VAL A 343 -4.88 33.89 2.66
CA VAL A 343 -4.65 34.56 1.38
C VAL A 343 -4.88 33.56 0.25
N GLU A 344 -5.90 33.79 -0.57
CA GLU A 344 -6.29 32.93 -1.67
C GLU A 344 -6.25 33.68 -3.00
N PHE A 345 -5.66 33.08 -4.03
CA PHE A 345 -5.66 33.62 -5.37
C PHE A 345 -5.52 32.53 -6.44
N ASP A 346 -6.15 32.77 -7.59
CA ASP A 346 -6.02 31.91 -8.76
C ASP A 346 -4.73 32.25 -9.53
N VAL A 347 -4.07 31.21 -10.02
CA VAL A 347 -2.81 31.22 -10.75
C VAL A 347 -3.04 30.62 -12.13
N ASP A 348 -2.55 31.33 -13.15
CA ASP A 348 -2.50 30.89 -14.54
C ASP A 348 -1.03 30.75 -14.96
N LEU A 349 -0.56 29.51 -15.08
CA LEU A 349 0.83 29.19 -15.40
C LEU A 349 1.23 29.58 -16.84
N ASN A 350 0.27 29.91 -17.69
CA ASN A 350 0.55 30.36 -19.05
C ASN A 350 0.88 31.87 -19.12
N LYS A 351 0.52 32.65 -18.09
CA LYS A 351 0.74 34.10 -18.07
C LYS A 351 1.87 34.50 -17.14
N GLU A 352 1.63 34.42 -15.84
CA GLU A 352 2.52 34.96 -14.81
C GLU A 352 3.07 33.83 -13.96
N LYS A 353 4.40 33.82 -13.80
CA LYS A 353 5.08 32.70 -13.13
C LYS A 353 5.70 33.09 -11.81
N TYR A 354 5.52 34.32 -11.33
CA TYR A 354 6.16 34.79 -10.11
C TYR A 354 5.17 35.32 -9.07
N ILE A 355 5.39 34.93 -7.82
CA ILE A 355 4.85 35.61 -6.64
C ILE A 355 5.91 36.59 -6.18
N PHE A 356 5.54 37.86 -6.06
CA PHE A 356 6.37 38.93 -5.54
C PHE A 356 5.96 39.24 -4.11
N ALA A 357 6.95 39.35 -3.23
CA ALA A 357 6.75 39.80 -1.86
C ALA A 357 7.50 41.12 -1.65
N SER A 358 6.81 42.11 -1.09
CA SER A 358 7.42 43.35 -0.63
C SER A 358 7.15 43.57 0.85
N VAL A 359 8.21 43.83 1.60
CA VAL A 359 8.15 44.13 3.04
C VAL A 359 8.56 45.57 3.24
N GLU A 360 7.64 46.36 3.80
CA GLU A 360 7.86 47.77 4.14
C GLU A 360 8.02 47.92 5.66
N LEU A 361 9.12 48.54 6.08
CA LEU A 361 9.41 48.87 7.48
C LEU A 361 9.31 50.38 7.68
N TYR A 362 8.30 50.82 8.44
CA TYR A 362 8.00 52.24 8.63
C TYR A 362 7.74 52.60 10.10
N GLU A 363 7.87 53.89 10.40
CA GLU A 363 7.52 54.46 11.70
C GLU A 363 6.28 55.35 11.54
N ARG A 364 5.31 55.21 12.46
CA ARG A 364 4.13 56.10 12.53
C ARG A 364 4.45 57.22 13.52
N SER A 365 4.75 58.42 13.04
CA SER A 365 4.85 59.63 13.87
C SER A 365 3.84 60.68 13.42
N PHE A 366 2.84 60.87 14.29
CA PHE A 366 1.81 61.92 14.37
C PHE A 366 0.97 62.31 13.12
N LEU A 367 1.32 61.91 11.88
CA LEU A 367 0.53 61.93 10.63
C LEU A 367 1.37 61.61 9.36
N LEU A 368 2.70 61.41 9.46
CA LEU A 368 3.60 61.18 8.32
C LEU A 368 4.10 59.72 8.26
N LYS A 369 3.95 59.06 7.10
CA LYS A 369 4.57 57.76 6.80
C LYS A 369 6.02 58.01 6.32
N LYS A 370 7.00 57.89 7.21
CA LYS A 370 8.43 57.96 6.83
C LYS A 370 8.92 56.54 6.49
N GLU A 371 9.03 56.24 5.20
CA GLU A 371 9.54 54.93 4.73
C GLU A 371 11.05 54.84 4.97
N LEU A 372 11.51 53.77 5.63
CA LEU A 372 12.91 53.68 6.02
C LEU A 372 13.61 52.37 5.62
N VAL A 373 12.93 51.35 5.08
CA VAL A 373 13.53 50.24 4.28
C VAL A 373 12.40 49.53 3.52
N LYS A 374 12.63 49.22 2.24
CA LYS A 374 11.80 48.28 1.46
C LYS A 374 12.65 47.08 1.04
N LEU A 375 12.16 45.88 1.35
CA LEU A 375 12.76 44.63 0.88
C LEU A 375 11.86 43.98 -0.15
N HIS A 376 12.45 43.46 -1.22
CA HIS A 376 11.73 42.78 -2.30
C HIS A 376 12.30 41.38 -2.52
N GLY A 377 11.42 40.45 -2.84
CA GLY A 377 11.79 39.12 -3.28
C GLY A 377 10.74 38.53 -4.22
N ARG A 378 11.13 37.49 -4.95
CA ARG A 378 10.24 36.79 -5.86
C ARG A 378 10.50 35.30 -5.85
N ILE A 379 9.46 34.52 -6.12
CA ILE A 379 9.59 33.08 -6.31
C ILE A 379 8.80 32.61 -7.52
N ASN A 380 9.39 31.68 -8.26
CA ASN A 380 8.73 31.06 -9.40
C ASN A 380 7.69 30.04 -8.91
N VAL A 381 6.45 30.18 -9.40
CA VAL A 381 5.31 29.33 -9.08
C VAL A 381 5.52 27.88 -9.54
N LYS A 382 6.25 27.65 -10.63
CA LYS A 382 6.60 26.29 -11.09
C LYS A 382 7.47 25.56 -10.07
N THR A 383 8.43 26.26 -9.45
CA THR A 383 9.27 25.69 -8.37
C THR A 383 8.42 25.34 -7.14
N MET A 384 7.41 26.15 -6.83
CA MET A 384 6.43 25.86 -5.78
C MET A 384 5.59 24.62 -6.11
N LEU A 385 5.09 24.51 -7.34
CA LEU A 385 4.30 23.35 -7.79
C LEU A 385 5.11 22.05 -7.74
N CYS A 386 6.35 22.04 -8.25
CA CYS A 386 7.21 20.86 -8.20
C CYS A 386 7.46 20.38 -6.75
N LYS A 387 7.68 21.30 -5.81
CA LYS A 387 7.85 20.94 -4.38
C LYS A 387 6.57 20.39 -3.75
N TYR A 388 5.40 20.95 -4.08
CA TYR A 388 4.11 20.48 -3.57
C TYR A 388 3.79 19.07 -4.08
N LEU A 389 4.04 18.81 -5.36
CA LEU A 389 3.77 17.50 -5.96
C LEU A 389 4.65 16.39 -5.39
N ASN A 390 5.86 16.72 -4.94
CA ASN A 390 6.78 15.75 -4.34
C ASN A 390 6.54 15.53 -2.83
N ASN A 391 6.17 16.57 -2.09
CA ASN A 391 6.08 16.52 -0.62
C ASN A 391 4.63 16.45 -0.11
N GLY A 392 3.66 16.43 -1.02
CA GLY A 392 2.24 16.43 -0.72
C GLY A 392 1.74 17.77 -0.17
N THR A 393 0.82 17.66 0.76
CA THR A 393 -0.25 18.61 1.05
C THR A 393 0.14 19.91 1.75
N LYS A 394 1.34 20.02 2.33
CA LYS A 394 1.87 21.24 2.95
C LYS A 394 3.24 21.53 2.33
N ASN A 395 3.36 22.67 1.66
CA ASN A 395 4.63 23.07 1.06
C ASN A 395 5.15 24.34 1.75
N VAL A 396 6.31 24.22 2.40
CA VAL A 396 7.02 25.34 3.03
C VAL A 396 8.01 25.91 2.03
N ILE A 397 7.85 27.18 1.71
CA ILE A 397 8.57 27.87 0.67
C ILE A 397 9.28 29.06 1.28
N SER A 398 10.52 29.32 0.90
CA SER A 398 11.23 30.52 1.31
C SER A 398 11.38 31.48 0.13
N ILE A 399 11.14 32.76 0.37
CA ILE A 399 11.45 33.86 -0.54
C ILE A 399 12.56 34.68 0.09
N ASP A 400 13.72 34.73 -0.58
CA ASP A 400 14.81 35.60 -0.18
C ASP A 400 14.46 37.05 -0.51
N LEU A 401 14.56 37.92 0.48
CA LEU A 401 14.24 39.34 0.41
C LEU A 401 15.53 40.16 0.45
N GLY A 402 15.71 41.08 -0.50
CA GLY A 402 16.84 41.99 -0.55
C GLY A 402 16.41 43.45 -0.63
N ALA A 403 17.22 44.35 -0.07
CA ALA A 403 17.02 45.79 -0.17
C ALA A 403 17.38 46.31 -1.58
N GLU A 404 16.58 47.25 -2.07
CA GLU A 404 16.85 47.94 -3.33
C GLU A 404 17.87 49.06 -3.06
N LYS A 405 19.15 48.83 -3.42
CA LYS A 405 20.31 49.75 -3.32
C LYS A 405 20.28 50.73 -2.14
N THR A 406 20.83 50.33 -1.00
CA THR A 406 21.28 51.28 0.03
C THR A 406 22.57 51.98 -0.41
N SER A 407 22.73 53.25 -0.04
CA SER A 407 23.95 54.03 -0.20
C SER A 407 25.19 53.25 0.28
N ALA A 408 26.36 53.56 -0.30
CA ALA A 408 27.59 52.75 -0.30
C ALA A 408 28.18 52.31 1.07
N ASP A 409 27.63 52.74 2.21
CA ASP A 409 28.23 52.56 3.54
C ASP A 409 27.47 51.62 4.50
N LEU A 410 26.44 50.89 4.04
CA LEU A 410 25.70 49.92 4.87
C LEU A 410 25.70 48.50 4.27
N PRO A 411 25.88 47.43 5.08
CA PRO A 411 25.83 46.06 4.59
C PRO A 411 24.45 45.74 4.01
N PRO A 412 24.37 44.95 2.92
CA PRO A 412 23.12 44.66 2.25
C PRO A 412 22.19 43.90 3.20
N LEU A 413 21.06 44.52 3.56
CA LEU A 413 20.02 43.88 4.34
C LEU A 413 19.46 42.69 3.56
N LYS A 414 19.51 41.51 4.16
CA LYS A 414 18.88 40.29 3.65
C LYS A 414 17.95 39.72 4.71
N SER A 415 16.78 39.26 4.27
CA SER A 415 15.79 38.59 5.11
C SER A 415 15.19 37.43 4.32
N SER A 416 14.50 36.52 5.01
CA SER A 416 13.90 35.32 4.41
C SER A 416 12.45 35.20 4.86
N LEU A 417 11.53 35.16 3.90
CA LEU A 417 10.10 34.98 4.13
C LEU A 417 9.69 33.52 3.89
N GLY A 418 9.38 32.79 4.95
CA GLY A 418 8.79 31.46 4.88
C GLY A 418 7.27 31.52 4.70
N LEU A 419 6.74 30.83 3.68
CA LEU A 419 5.32 30.71 3.38
C LEU A 419 4.90 29.24 3.46
N THR A 420 3.85 28.94 4.23
CA THR A 420 3.19 27.63 4.18
C THR A 420 2.03 27.72 3.21
N THR A 421 2.12 26.96 2.11
CA THR A 421 1.17 27.01 1.01
C THR A 421 0.46 25.68 0.81
N HIS A 422 -0.79 25.79 0.38
CA HIS A 422 -1.65 24.72 -0.07
C HIS A 422 -2.10 25.03 -1.50
N LEU A 423 -2.01 24.04 -2.38
CA LEU A 423 -2.45 24.15 -3.76
C LEU A 423 -3.75 23.38 -3.96
N SER A 424 -4.70 23.99 -4.66
CA SER A 424 -5.93 23.35 -5.09
C SER A 424 -6.05 23.46 -6.60
N VAL A 425 -6.33 22.36 -7.29
CA VAL A 425 -6.44 22.31 -8.74
C VAL A 425 -7.89 21.98 -9.07
N ASN A 426 -8.56 22.88 -9.78
CA ASN A 426 -9.90 22.60 -10.30
C ASN A 426 -9.75 21.72 -11.55
N ILE A 427 -10.07 20.44 -11.38
CA ILE A 427 -9.96 19.43 -12.42
C ILE A 427 -11.38 19.10 -12.89
N LYS A 428 -11.68 19.43 -14.14
CA LYS A 428 -12.85 18.91 -14.86
C LYS A 428 -12.41 17.74 -15.72
N LEU A 429 -13.00 16.57 -15.50
CA LEU A 429 -12.77 15.38 -16.31
C LEU A 429 -13.97 15.13 -17.22
N GLU A 430 -13.71 14.99 -18.52
CA GLU A 430 -14.70 14.56 -19.51
C GLU A 430 -14.37 13.12 -19.93
N LEU A 431 -15.33 12.21 -19.73
CA LEU A 431 -15.21 10.80 -20.11
C LEU A 431 -15.80 10.60 -21.51
N ILE A 432 -15.00 10.03 -22.41
CA ILE A 432 -15.46 9.37 -23.63
C ILE A 432 -15.39 7.86 -23.39
N ALA A 433 -16.55 7.23 -23.22
CA ALA A 433 -16.62 5.80 -22.99
C ALA A 433 -16.29 5.02 -24.28
N GLY A 434 -15.36 4.06 -24.19
CA GLY A 434 -15.18 3.04 -25.22
C GLY A 434 -16.14 1.88 -25.03
N SER A 435 -16.23 1.03 -26.06
CA SER A 435 -17.03 -0.20 -26.04
C SER A 435 -16.19 -1.39 -25.58
N PHE A 436 -16.82 -2.33 -24.86
CA PHE A 436 -16.20 -3.60 -24.52
C PHE A 436 -16.06 -4.49 -25.75
N ASN A 437 -14.86 -5.01 -25.97
CA ASN A 437 -14.52 -5.93 -27.03
C ASN A 437 -13.92 -7.21 -26.43
N LYS A 438 -14.06 -8.32 -27.15
CA LYS A 438 -13.38 -9.58 -26.78
C LYS A 438 -11.93 -9.51 -27.21
N LEU A 439 -11.01 -9.59 -26.25
CA LEU A 439 -9.58 -9.75 -26.49
C LEU A 439 -9.19 -11.21 -26.25
N PHE A 440 -8.76 -11.89 -27.30
CA PHE A 440 -8.30 -13.28 -27.22
C PHE A 440 -6.90 -13.34 -26.61
N PHE A 441 -6.64 -14.38 -25.81
CA PHE A 441 -5.35 -14.51 -25.14
C PHE A 441 -4.21 -14.80 -26.12
N ASN A 442 -3.26 -13.89 -26.18
CA ASN A 442 -1.92 -14.18 -26.69
C ASN A 442 -0.99 -14.29 -25.47
N VAL A 443 -0.45 -15.49 -25.21
CA VAL A 443 0.36 -15.78 -24.02
C VAL A 443 1.61 -14.88 -23.92
N LEU A 444 2.09 -14.37 -25.06
CA LEU A 444 3.27 -13.51 -25.13
C LEU A 444 2.96 -12.01 -24.93
N SER A 445 1.69 -11.61 -24.89
CA SER A 445 1.35 -10.18 -24.78
C SER A 445 1.49 -9.66 -23.34
N GLU A 446 1.87 -8.39 -23.22
CA GLU A 446 1.88 -7.69 -21.92
C GLU A 446 0.50 -7.67 -21.27
N THR A 447 -0.57 -7.56 -22.07
CA THR A 447 -1.95 -7.66 -21.58
C THR A 447 -2.22 -9.02 -20.92
N HIS A 448 -1.68 -10.11 -21.46
CA HIS A 448 -1.83 -11.42 -20.83
C HIS A 448 -1.08 -11.49 -19.50
N LYS A 449 0.16 -10.98 -19.43
CA LYS A 449 0.92 -10.90 -18.16
C LYS A 449 0.15 -10.10 -17.10
N LEU A 450 -0.44 -8.96 -17.48
CA LEU A 450 -1.30 -8.15 -16.62
C LEU A 450 -2.55 -8.91 -16.16
N CYS A 451 -3.25 -9.59 -17.09
CA CYS A 451 -4.42 -10.38 -16.74
C CYS A 451 -4.09 -11.51 -15.78
N ARG A 452 -2.94 -12.17 -15.95
CA ARG A 452 -2.45 -13.20 -15.02
C ARG A 452 -2.16 -12.60 -13.64
N ALA A 453 -1.51 -11.44 -13.57
CA ALA A 453 -1.18 -10.79 -12.30
C ALA A 453 -2.42 -10.45 -11.46
N PHE A 454 -3.49 -9.95 -12.11
CA PHE A 454 -4.72 -9.53 -11.42
C PHE A 454 -5.79 -10.61 -11.29
N SER A 455 -5.60 -11.80 -11.86
CA SER A 455 -6.62 -12.84 -11.86
C SER A 455 -6.66 -13.58 -10.53
N LEU A 456 -7.83 -13.59 -9.90
CA LEU A 456 -8.07 -14.38 -8.68
C LEU A 456 -8.27 -15.89 -8.97
N ASN A 457 -8.49 -16.25 -10.23
CA ASN A 457 -8.66 -17.64 -10.67
C ASN A 457 -7.89 -17.91 -11.97
N MET A 458 -6.60 -18.23 -11.82
CA MET A 458 -5.71 -18.52 -12.95
C MET A 458 -6.22 -19.64 -13.86
N LYS A 459 -6.77 -20.71 -13.29
CA LYS A 459 -7.32 -21.83 -14.08
C LYS A 459 -8.53 -21.35 -14.90
N GLY A 460 -9.43 -20.61 -14.28
CA GLY A 460 -10.58 -20.04 -14.97
C GLY A 460 -10.20 -19.01 -16.03
N LEU A 461 -9.10 -18.27 -15.84
CA LEU A 461 -8.55 -17.36 -16.84
C LEU A 461 -8.04 -18.14 -18.05
N GLU A 462 -7.25 -19.19 -17.84
CA GLU A 462 -6.72 -20.05 -18.91
C GLU A 462 -7.85 -20.73 -19.71
N GLU A 463 -8.94 -21.12 -19.04
CA GLU A 463 -10.14 -21.68 -19.67
C GLU A 463 -11.01 -20.64 -20.41
N ALA A 464 -10.89 -19.34 -20.10
CA ALA A 464 -11.79 -18.32 -20.63
C ALA A 464 -11.60 -18.02 -22.12
N LYS A 465 -10.45 -18.39 -22.71
CA LYS A 465 -10.01 -18.11 -24.10
C LYS A 465 -9.91 -16.62 -24.48
N PHE A 466 -10.70 -15.75 -23.87
CA PHE A 466 -10.70 -14.30 -24.04
C PHE A 466 -11.01 -13.57 -22.73
N VAL A 467 -10.71 -12.27 -22.70
CA VAL A 467 -11.21 -11.30 -21.71
C VAL A 467 -12.06 -10.25 -22.41
N LEU A 468 -12.95 -9.60 -21.67
CA LEU A 468 -13.62 -8.38 -22.12
C LEU A 468 -12.75 -7.19 -21.77
N ALA A 469 -12.51 -6.30 -22.73
CA ALA A 469 -11.76 -5.08 -22.47
C ALA A 469 -12.38 -3.87 -23.18
N ALA A 470 -12.35 -2.72 -22.50
CA ALA A 470 -12.72 -1.43 -23.06
C ALA A 470 -11.62 -0.41 -22.77
N CYS A 471 -11.37 0.50 -23.71
CA CYS A 471 -10.49 1.66 -23.50
C CYS A 471 -11.35 2.92 -23.47
N HIS A 472 -11.40 3.56 -22.31
CA HIS A 472 -12.07 4.83 -22.09
C HIS A 472 -11.06 5.97 -22.15
N ARG A 473 -11.48 7.16 -22.60
CA ARG A 473 -10.61 8.33 -22.64
C ARG A 473 -11.12 9.40 -21.70
N PHE A 474 -10.28 9.88 -20.80
CA PHE A 474 -10.58 10.97 -19.88
C PHE A 474 -9.78 12.20 -20.29
N PHE A 475 -10.49 13.28 -20.62
CA PHE A 475 -9.87 14.56 -20.96
C PHE A 475 -9.92 15.51 -19.76
N LEU A 476 -8.77 16.07 -19.42
CA LEU A 476 -8.66 17.10 -18.41
C LEU A 476 -8.93 18.48 -19.01
N ASN A 477 -9.88 19.22 -18.43
CA ASN A 477 -10.16 20.63 -18.73
C ASN A 477 -10.29 20.92 -20.25
N ARG A 478 -10.94 20.00 -20.99
CA ARG A 478 -11.09 20.10 -22.45
C ARG A 478 -11.69 21.45 -22.87
N VAL A 479 -10.87 22.30 -23.47
CA VAL A 479 -11.31 23.50 -24.19
C VAL A 479 -11.37 23.12 -25.66
N ILE A 480 -12.53 23.32 -26.30
CA ILE A 480 -12.84 22.83 -27.65
C ILE A 480 -11.85 23.35 -28.73
N SER A 481 -11.07 24.39 -28.43
CA SER A 481 -10.11 25.01 -29.36
C SER A 481 -8.63 24.62 -29.19
N SER A 482 -8.21 23.90 -28.14
CA SER A 482 -6.78 23.57 -27.95
C SER A 482 -6.45 22.12 -28.29
N LYS A 483 -5.36 21.92 -29.05
CA LYS A 483 -4.80 20.59 -29.37
C LYS A 483 -4.09 19.92 -28.17
N GLU A 484 -4.03 20.59 -27.02
CA GLU A 484 -3.19 20.22 -25.86
C GLU A 484 -4.00 19.72 -24.64
N SER A 485 -5.23 19.24 -24.84
CA SER A 485 -5.99 18.67 -23.71
C SER A 485 -5.36 17.35 -23.26
N LEU A 486 -4.88 17.31 -22.01
CA LEU A 486 -4.35 16.09 -21.40
C LEU A 486 -5.40 14.98 -21.46
N CYS A 487 -5.00 13.83 -22.00
CA CYS A 487 -5.83 12.65 -22.18
C CYS A 487 -5.25 11.50 -21.38
N TYR A 488 -6.07 10.89 -20.51
CA TYR A 488 -5.76 9.62 -19.87
C TYR A 488 -6.50 8.50 -20.60
N ASN A 489 -5.79 7.43 -20.90
CA ASN A 489 -6.39 6.20 -21.42
C ASN A 489 -6.66 5.27 -20.24
N VAL A 490 -7.93 4.90 -20.04
CA VAL A 490 -8.38 4.05 -18.95
C VAL A 490 -8.84 2.73 -19.53
N ASN A 491 -8.01 1.69 -19.38
CA ASN A 491 -8.32 0.36 -19.84
C ASN A 491 -9.05 -0.40 -18.74
N VAL A 492 -10.27 -0.85 -19.02
CA VAL A 492 -11.04 -1.72 -18.13
C VAL A 492 -11.01 -3.12 -18.70
N ILE A 493 -10.59 -4.10 -17.89
CA ILE A 493 -10.46 -5.51 -18.27
C ILE A 493 -11.30 -6.35 -17.32
N HIS A 494 -12.08 -7.29 -17.86
CA HIS A 494 -12.96 -8.15 -17.09
C HIS A 494 -12.96 -9.60 -17.60
N SER A 495 -12.95 -10.55 -16.67
CA SER A 495 -13.24 -11.97 -16.92
C SER A 495 -13.89 -12.60 -15.70
N ALA A 496 -15.16 -12.99 -15.83
CA ALA A 496 -15.90 -13.66 -14.76
C ALA A 496 -15.25 -14.99 -14.37
N LYS A 497 -14.83 -15.82 -15.35
CA LYS A 497 -14.16 -17.10 -15.09
C LYS A 497 -12.83 -16.91 -14.38
N GLY A 498 -12.05 -15.92 -14.80
CA GLY A 498 -10.77 -15.57 -14.19
C GLY A 498 -10.91 -14.82 -12.86
N LEU A 499 -12.13 -14.55 -12.39
CA LEU A 499 -12.39 -13.65 -11.26
C LEU A 499 -11.54 -12.38 -11.36
N LEU A 500 -11.53 -11.78 -12.54
CA LEU A 500 -10.67 -10.66 -12.92
C LEU A 500 -11.54 -9.46 -13.21
N SER A 501 -11.28 -8.35 -12.52
CA SER A 501 -11.73 -7.01 -12.92
C SER A 501 -10.60 -6.06 -12.60
N ALA A 502 -10.11 -5.35 -13.62
CA ALA A 502 -9.00 -4.43 -13.49
C ALA A 502 -9.27 -3.13 -14.25
N VAL A 503 -8.78 -2.03 -13.72
CA VAL A 503 -8.80 -0.70 -14.30
C VAL A 503 -7.35 -0.22 -14.34
N LEU A 504 -6.85 0.11 -15.52
CA LEU A 504 -5.48 0.57 -15.72
C LEU A 504 -5.51 1.97 -16.30
N VAL A 505 -4.82 2.90 -15.66
CA VAL A 505 -4.78 4.30 -16.06
C VAL A 505 -3.43 4.61 -16.66
N PHE A 506 -3.43 4.97 -17.93
CA PHE A 506 -2.26 5.39 -18.68
C PHE A 506 -2.32 6.89 -18.96
N ASP A 507 -1.17 7.54 -18.93
CA ASP A 507 -1.05 8.92 -19.40
C ASP A 507 -1.01 9.01 -20.94
N SER A 508 -0.85 10.22 -21.46
CA SER A 508 -0.75 10.49 -22.90
C SER A 508 0.49 9.91 -23.58
N GLN A 509 1.50 9.48 -22.80
CA GLN A 509 2.71 8.81 -23.28
C GLN A 509 2.61 7.28 -23.12
N GLU A 510 1.41 6.75 -22.85
CA GLU A 510 1.15 5.33 -22.61
C GLU A 510 1.90 4.75 -21.40
N ARG A 511 2.28 5.59 -20.44
CA ARG A 511 2.88 5.14 -19.19
C ARG A 511 1.80 4.83 -18.17
N LEU A 512 1.89 3.67 -17.51
CA LEU A 512 0.98 3.27 -16.45
C LEU A 512 1.22 4.14 -15.20
N ILE A 513 0.21 4.90 -14.77
CA ILE A 513 0.31 5.80 -13.61
C ILE A 513 -0.46 5.29 -12.39
N ALA A 514 -1.52 4.54 -12.62
CA ALA A 514 -2.33 3.94 -11.56
C ALA A 514 -3.03 2.68 -12.06
N SER A 515 -3.34 1.78 -11.14
CA SER A 515 -4.17 0.61 -11.42
C SER A 515 -5.17 0.39 -10.30
N SER A 516 -6.21 -0.35 -10.60
CA SER A 516 -7.11 -0.89 -9.61
C SER A 516 -7.53 -2.29 -10.03
N HIS A 517 -7.63 -3.22 -9.09
CA HIS A 517 -8.06 -4.58 -9.38
C HIS A 517 -8.88 -5.17 -8.24
N LEU A 518 -9.66 -6.20 -8.58
CA LEU A 518 -10.52 -6.91 -7.64
C LEU A 518 -9.70 -7.57 -6.53
N LEU A 519 -10.08 -7.31 -5.27
CA LEU A 519 -9.54 -8.01 -4.12
C LEU A 519 -10.29 -9.32 -3.89
N GLY A 520 -9.52 -10.37 -3.60
CA GLY A 520 -10.08 -11.66 -3.24
C GLY A 520 -10.82 -11.61 -1.90
N PRO A 521 -11.83 -12.48 -1.71
CA PRO A 521 -12.57 -12.56 -0.45
C PRO A 521 -11.68 -13.00 0.74
N GLY A 522 -10.50 -13.58 0.48
CA GLY A 522 -9.51 -13.92 1.51
C GLY A 522 -8.51 -12.80 1.83
N SER A 523 -8.50 -11.69 1.07
CA SER A 523 -7.54 -10.60 1.24
C SER A 523 -8.04 -9.50 2.18
N ILE A 524 -9.36 -9.45 2.45
CA ILE A 524 -10.00 -8.46 3.33
C ILE A 524 -10.84 -9.20 4.38
N PRO A 525 -10.80 -8.80 5.67
CA PRO A 525 -11.58 -9.45 6.72
C PRO A 525 -13.07 -9.17 6.55
N THR A 526 -13.91 -10.03 7.10
CA THR A 526 -15.34 -9.74 7.29
C THR A 526 -15.53 -8.81 8.50
N LYS A 527 -16.69 -8.13 8.58
CA LYS A 527 -17.01 -7.30 9.75
C LYS A 527 -16.92 -8.06 11.08
N SER A 528 -17.29 -9.34 11.09
CA SER A 528 -17.27 -10.17 12.31
C SER A 528 -15.87 -10.52 12.78
N GLN A 529 -14.90 -10.57 11.86
CA GLN A 529 -13.49 -10.87 12.14
C GLN A 529 -12.74 -9.68 12.77
N LEU A 530 -13.33 -8.48 12.75
CA LEU A 530 -12.73 -7.29 13.35
C LEU A 530 -13.15 -7.10 14.81
N GLU A 531 -12.30 -6.43 15.58
CA GLU A 531 -12.64 -5.89 16.89
C GLU A 531 -13.45 -4.60 16.75
N GLU A 532 -14.22 -4.22 17.77
CA GLU A 532 -15.08 -3.03 17.68
C GLU A 532 -14.30 -1.75 17.39
N HIS A 533 -13.13 -1.61 18.01
CA HIS A 533 -12.24 -0.49 17.78
C HIS A 533 -11.58 -0.51 16.38
N LEU A 534 -11.66 -1.63 15.64
CA LEU A 534 -11.10 -1.79 14.29
C LEU A 534 -12.16 -1.71 13.18
N GLN A 535 -13.43 -1.40 13.48
CA GLN A 535 -14.50 -1.37 12.47
C GLN A 535 -14.27 -0.36 11.32
N PHE A 536 -13.33 0.57 11.47
CA PHE A 536 -12.93 1.50 10.41
C PHE A 536 -11.98 0.88 9.37
N PHE A 537 -11.38 -0.29 9.64
CA PHE A 537 -10.52 -0.99 8.69
C PHE A 537 -11.31 -1.49 7.48
N PRO A 538 -10.67 -1.65 6.30
CA PRO A 538 -11.34 -2.23 5.14
C PRO A 538 -11.88 -3.61 5.49
N HIS A 539 -13.18 -3.82 5.31
CA HIS A 539 -13.85 -5.09 5.58
C HIS A 539 -15.04 -5.31 4.64
N LEU A 540 -15.37 -6.57 4.37
CA LEU A 540 -16.62 -6.95 3.71
C LEU A 540 -17.72 -7.16 4.75
N SER A 541 -18.85 -6.46 4.58
CA SER A 541 -20.02 -6.57 5.45
C SER A 541 -20.98 -7.64 4.97
N SER A 542 -20.96 -7.98 3.69
CA SER A 542 -21.89 -8.93 3.08
C SER A 542 -21.29 -9.58 1.83
N PRO A 543 -21.76 -10.78 1.43
CA PRO A 543 -21.16 -11.55 0.34
C PRO A 543 -21.45 -10.99 -1.07
N ASP A 544 -22.36 -10.02 -1.19
CA ASP A 544 -22.67 -9.25 -2.40
C ASP A 544 -21.75 -8.02 -2.56
N GLU A 545 -21.03 -7.63 -1.52
CA GLU A 545 -20.02 -6.57 -1.61
C GLU A 545 -18.79 -7.08 -2.39
N ARG A 546 -18.20 -6.20 -3.19
CA ARG A 546 -16.91 -6.41 -3.85
C ARG A 546 -15.99 -5.28 -3.49
N ALA A 547 -14.70 -5.57 -3.38
CA ALA A 547 -13.68 -4.57 -3.09
C ALA A 547 -12.63 -4.55 -4.20
N MET A 548 -12.15 -3.36 -4.53
CA MET A 548 -11.01 -3.17 -5.42
C MET A 548 -9.95 -2.34 -4.71
N VAL A 549 -8.69 -2.74 -4.78
CA VAL A 549 -7.55 -1.93 -4.33
C VAL A 549 -7.18 -0.95 -5.43
N VAL A 550 -6.63 0.21 -5.05
CA VAL A 550 -6.08 1.20 -5.97
C VAL A 550 -4.62 1.46 -5.61
N SER A 551 -3.77 1.34 -6.62
CA SER A 551 -2.32 1.36 -6.47
C SER A 551 -1.70 2.32 -7.48
N ASN A 552 -0.58 2.95 -7.10
CA ASN A 552 0.27 3.75 -7.97
C ASN A 552 1.74 3.40 -7.73
N ARG A 553 2.67 4.25 -8.18
CA ARG A 553 4.12 4.10 -7.95
C ARG A 553 4.52 4.00 -6.47
N ASP A 554 3.76 4.63 -5.58
CA ASP A 554 4.04 4.66 -4.15
C ASP A 554 3.38 3.49 -3.40
N GLY A 555 2.68 2.60 -4.12
CA GLY A 555 1.98 1.44 -3.59
C GLY A 555 0.47 1.63 -3.50
N ASP A 556 -0.17 0.83 -2.64
CA ASP A 556 -1.61 0.83 -2.43
C ASP A 556 -2.02 2.05 -1.59
N PHE A 557 -2.94 2.87 -2.10
CA PHE A 557 -3.36 4.10 -1.41
C PHE A 557 -4.86 4.19 -1.12
N ALA A 558 -5.68 3.33 -1.76
CA ALA A 558 -7.11 3.29 -1.52
C ALA A 558 -7.73 1.91 -1.73
N VAL A 559 -8.87 1.68 -1.09
CA VAL A 559 -9.74 0.52 -1.34
C VAL A 559 -11.14 1.03 -1.60
N PHE A 560 -11.76 0.63 -2.71
CA PHE A 560 -13.17 0.90 -2.99
C PHE A 560 -13.96 -0.36 -2.77
N LYS A 561 -14.86 -0.34 -1.79
CA LYS A 561 -15.84 -1.38 -1.58
C LYS A 561 -17.19 -0.91 -2.12
N ALA A 562 -17.89 -1.77 -2.84
CA ALA A 562 -19.17 -1.40 -3.42
C ALA A 562 -20.17 -2.57 -3.47
N LYS A 563 -21.47 -2.22 -3.46
CA LYS A 563 -22.57 -3.15 -3.72
C LYS A 563 -23.67 -2.48 -4.54
N TRP A 564 -24.27 -3.25 -5.44
CA TRP A 564 -25.41 -2.80 -6.20
C TRP A 564 -26.70 -2.96 -5.41
N VAL A 565 -27.58 -1.97 -5.47
CA VAL A 565 -28.90 -1.96 -4.84
C VAL A 565 -29.96 -1.69 -5.90
N ASN A 566 -31.11 -2.34 -5.78
CA ASN A 566 -32.26 -2.18 -6.69
C ASN A 566 -31.95 -2.48 -8.17
N ILE A 567 -31.12 -3.50 -8.45
CA ILE A 567 -30.94 -4.01 -9.81
C ILE A 567 -32.27 -4.61 -10.27
N PRO A 568 -32.86 -4.17 -11.38
CA PRO A 568 -34.10 -4.77 -11.86
C PRO A 568 -33.81 -6.22 -12.27
N TYR A 569 -34.63 -7.14 -11.77
CA TYR A 569 -34.72 -8.48 -12.34
C TYR A 569 -35.34 -8.34 -13.73
N ARG A 570 -34.80 -9.05 -14.72
CA ARG A 570 -35.41 -9.12 -16.05
C ARG A 570 -36.66 -9.99 -15.92
N ASP A 571 -37.83 -9.37 -15.85
CA ASP A 571 -39.09 -10.09 -16.01
C ASP A 571 -39.34 -10.24 -17.51
N ASP A 572 -39.33 -11.47 -18.02
CA ASP A 572 -39.48 -11.76 -19.46
C ASP A 572 -40.83 -11.31 -20.05
N LYS A 573 -41.74 -10.77 -19.22
CA LYS A 573 -43.09 -10.34 -19.60
C LYS A 573 -43.32 -8.83 -19.67
N ASP A 574 -42.38 -8.00 -19.19
CA ASP A 574 -42.55 -6.55 -19.11
C ASP A 574 -41.31 -5.83 -19.70
N GLU A 575 -41.43 -5.22 -20.90
CA GLU A 575 -40.34 -4.51 -21.59
C GLU A 575 -39.90 -3.20 -20.90
N LYS A 576 -40.46 -2.86 -19.72
CA LYS A 576 -40.14 -1.64 -18.99
C LYS A 576 -39.26 -1.91 -17.78
N TYR A 577 -37.99 -1.51 -17.89
CA TYR A 577 -37.07 -1.39 -16.75
C TYR A 577 -37.67 -0.46 -15.68
N ARG A 578 -38.02 -0.99 -14.49
CA ARG A 578 -38.68 -0.22 -13.42
C ARG A 578 -37.72 0.66 -12.60
N SER A 579 -36.41 0.41 -12.60
CA SER A 579 -35.38 1.28 -12.01
C SER A 579 -33.99 0.86 -12.49
N HIS A 580 -33.02 1.76 -12.56
CA HIS A 580 -31.66 1.48 -13.07
C HIS A 580 -30.69 1.01 -11.97
N GLY A 581 -31.18 0.71 -10.76
CA GLY A 581 -30.38 0.50 -9.56
C GLY A 581 -29.47 1.68 -9.20
N HIS A 582 -28.74 1.56 -8.11
CA HIS A 582 -27.62 2.44 -7.77
C HIS A 582 -26.53 1.61 -7.09
N LEU A 583 -25.29 2.07 -7.22
CA LEU A 583 -24.11 1.46 -6.62
C LEU A 583 -23.78 2.22 -5.34
N LEU A 584 -23.89 1.56 -4.18
CA LEU A 584 -23.39 2.07 -2.91
C LEU A 584 -21.90 1.80 -2.81
N ILE A 585 -21.12 2.81 -2.45
CA ILE A 585 -19.65 2.77 -2.45
C ILE A 585 -19.13 3.30 -1.12
N ASP A 586 -18.26 2.51 -0.48
CA ASP A 586 -17.41 2.89 0.62
C ASP A 586 -15.97 3.01 0.07
N ALA A 587 -15.48 4.24 -0.07
CA ALA A 587 -14.11 4.52 -0.47
C ALA A 587 -13.25 4.70 0.78
N LEU A 588 -12.23 3.86 0.94
CA LEU A 588 -11.25 3.90 2.01
C LEU A 588 -9.94 4.52 1.53
N ASN A 589 -9.44 5.52 2.26
CA ASN A 589 -8.12 6.09 2.05
C ASN A 589 -7.14 5.39 3.00
N LEU A 590 -6.21 4.59 2.46
CA LEU A 590 -5.26 3.82 3.27
C LEU A 590 -4.23 4.73 3.96
N MET A 591 -3.90 5.88 3.36
CA MET A 591 -2.91 6.82 3.88
C MET A 591 -3.43 7.65 5.06
N LYS A 592 -4.72 8.02 5.01
CA LYS A 592 -5.37 8.84 6.05
C LYS A 592 -6.22 8.03 7.01
N ASN A 593 -6.43 6.76 6.72
CA ASN A 593 -7.33 5.87 7.44
C ASN A 593 -8.75 6.47 7.58
N THR A 594 -9.28 7.02 6.47
CA THR A 594 -10.62 7.63 6.41
C THR A 594 -11.52 6.89 5.44
N THR A 595 -12.80 6.80 5.78
CA THR A 595 -13.84 6.22 4.92
C THR A 595 -14.76 7.31 4.41
N GLN A 596 -15.10 7.27 3.13
CA GLN A 596 -16.12 8.11 2.53
C GLN A 596 -17.17 7.26 1.84
N LYS A 597 -18.44 7.51 2.16
CA LYS A 597 -19.58 6.79 1.57
C LYS A 597 -20.31 7.65 0.55
N PHE A 598 -20.67 7.08 -0.59
CA PHE A 598 -21.44 7.76 -1.64
C PHE A 598 -22.12 6.75 -2.57
N GLU A 599 -23.02 7.22 -3.44
CA GLU A 599 -23.77 6.38 -4.37
C GLU A 599 -23.65 6.86 -5.83
N ILE A 600 -23.80 5.93 -6.78
CA ILE A 600 -23.74 6.20 -8.23
C ILE A 600 -24.89 5.48 -8.96
N PRO A 601 -25.76 6.19 -9.72
CA PRO A 601 -25.86 7.64 -9.81
C PRO A 601 -26.45 8.25 -8.53
N GLY A 602 -25.93 9.41 -8.09
CA GLY A 602 -26.49 10.17 -6.97
C GLY A 602 -27.65 11.09 -7.39
N ALA A 603 -28.41 11.59 -6.40
CA ALA A 603 -29.63 12.39 -6.60
C ALA A 603 -29.46 13.71 -7.40
N ASP A 604 -28.30 14.38 -7.32
CA ASP A 604 -28.08 15.74 -7.86
C ASP A 604 -26.93 15.84 -8.87
N ASP A 605 -27.05 15.29 -10.09
CA ASP A 605 -26.04 15.43 -11.17
C ASP A 605 -24.59 15.21 -10.69
N LEU A 606 -24.23 13.95 -10.40
CA LEU A 606 -22.92 13.39 -10.01
C LEU A 606 -21.76 14.37 -9.67
N LYS A 607 -21.89 15.14 -8.59
CA LYS A 607 -20.75 15.84 -7.96
C LYS A 607 -20.13 14.97 -6.86
N ILE A 608 -19.17 14.12 -7.22
CA ILE A 608 -18.48 13.27 -6.25
C ILE A 608 -17.16 13.93 -5.85
N LYS A 609 -17.02 14.28 -4.59
CA LYS A 609 -15.71 14.56 -3.98
C LYS A 609 -15.20 13.24 -3.43
N ILE A 610 -13.99 12.80 -3.77
CA ILE A 610 -13.41 11.56 -3.25
C ILE A 610 -12.14 11.90 -2.45
N PHE A 611 -12.00 11.35 -1.25
CA PHE A 611 -10.81 11.41 -0.39
C PHE A 611 -10.31 12.79 0.03
N GLY A 612 -11.15 13.82 -0.15
CA GLY A 612 -11.00 15.18 0.37
C GLY A 612 -9.56 15.54 0.70
N GLY A 613 -8.74 15.80 -0.34
CA GLY A 613 -7.34 16.15 -0.22
C GLY A 613 -7.08 17.31 0.74
N MET A 614 -6.99 16.99 2.03
CA MET A 614 -6.64 17.80 3.20
C MET A 614 -7.50 19.01 3.52
N THR A 615 -7.81 19.15 4.82
CA THR A 615 -8.56 20.23 5.48
C THR A 615 -8.96 21.38 4.56
N ARG A 616 -10.18 21.30 4.00
CA ARG A 616 -10.99 22.48 3.67
C ARG A 616 -12.42 22.18 3.23
N LYS A 617 -13.27 23.13 3.62
CA LYS A 617 -14.63 23.43 3.17
C LYS A 617 -14.58 23.93 1.70
N HIS A 618 -15.60 23.55 0.90
CA HIS A 618 -15.96 23.97 -0.48
C HIS A 618 -15.01 23.56 -1.64
N GLU A 619 -15.42 23.14 -2.85
CA GLU A 619 -16.70 22.87 -3.53
C GLU A 619 -16.39 21.98 -4.77
N SER A 620 -17.22 20.94 -4.98
CA SER A 620 -17.39 20.07 -6.16
C SER A 620 -16.23 19.78 -7.16
N CYS A 621 -15.74 18.52 -7.17
CA CYS A 621 -15.32 17.88 -8.44
C CYS A 621 -16.59 17.45 -9.20
N PHE A 622 -16.76 17.91 -10.43
CA PHE A 622 -17.92 17.57 -11.26
C PHE A 622 -17.54 16.46 -12.24
N PHE A 623 -18.22 15.32 -12.19
CA PHE A 623 -18.20 14.32 -13.25
C PHE A 623 -19.40 14.57 -14.16
N ARG A 624 -19.18 15.06 -15.37
CA ARG A 624 -20.25 15.17 -16.38
C ARG A 624 -20.14 14.00 -17.34
N CYS A 625 -20.93 12.95 -17.11
CA CYS A 625 -21.10 11.89 -18.09
C CYS A 625 -21.95 12.45 -19.24
N LEU A 626 -21.35 12.75 -20.39
CA LEU A 626 -22.09 13.14 -21.57
C LEU A 626 -22.71 11.89 -22.19
N LYS A 627 -23.99 11.66 -21.90
CA LYS A 627 -24.80 10.60 -22.49
C LYS A 627 -24.96 10.90 -23.99
N LYS A 628 -24.16 10.26 -24.84
CA LYS A 628 -24.37 10.26 -26.29
C LYS A 628 -25.09 8.96 -26.67
N GLY A 629 -26.37 9.09 -27.01
CA GLY A 629 -27.13 8.17 -27.87
C GLY A 629 -27.28 6.71 -27.40
N ASN A 630 -28.52 6.36 -27.06
CA ASN A 630 -29.18 5.05 -27.11
C ASN A 630 -28.35 3.74 -27.15
N SER A 631 -28.79 2.85 -26.26
CA SER A 631 -28.47 1.41 -26.11
C SER A 631 -27.24 1.07 -25.26
N PHE A 632 -27.50 0.76 -24.00
CA PHE A 632 -26.68 -0.19 -23.26
C PHE A 632 -26.93 -1.58 -23.88
N LYS A 633 -25.91 -2.20 -24.46
CA LYS A 633 -25.80 -3.66 -24.51
C LYS A 633 -24.81 -4.05 -23.41
N SER A 634 -25.29 -4.95 -22.54
CA SER A 634 -24.67 -5.49 -21.33
C SER A 634 -23.20 -5.84 -21.45
#